data_AF-A0AA35RIQ9-F1
#
_entry.id   AF-A0AA35RIQ9-F1
#
_cell.length_a   1.000
_cell.length_b   1.000
_cell.length_c   1.000
_cell.angle_alpha   90.00
_cell.angle_beta   90.00
_cell.angle_gamma   90.00
#
_symmetry.space_group_name_H-M   'P 1'
#
loop_
_entity.id
_entity.type
_entity.pdbx_description
1 polymer ?
#
loop_
_entity_poly.entity_id
_entity_poly.type
_entity_poly.pdbx_seq_one_letter_code
_entity_poly.pdbx_strand_id
1 'polypeptide(L)'
;MTVNYGELRKGMAIEMDDAPYIVLEYEQRKMQQRAPTMRIKFRALITGRQVERSFSGYDVDFKLADVERRSAQYIYEDDNLYYFMDTDTYDQFPLSSDQIADGLQFLVEQIEVDLVLYRENPVAIELPITVNLEVTETVPGVRGDTAQGGTKPATLQTGLVVQVPLFVTQGEMIKLSSYTKQTLERDSVLQDLWVGGEVANLARPGSGHAYFSIRDGKATMRCVMFRNSRGMHYLDNGAAIILHGRISIYEQRGDLQVIADIVQPEGVGELQLKLEQLKLQLEQQGLFDESRKRTLPQFPKKIAVVTSPTGSVWHDIQNVIRRRYPLVELAIAPAPVQGEDAAPAIAEALQAAGDESGADIVIVARGGGSLEDLWAFNEEAVARAIFACPIPVVSAVGHETDYTIADLVADLRAPTPSAAAELVVPDKVELIAFALGAAQSMDASISRQLTSGIDAASQLERRLHNALPDLDMLRLRIDDRLRSARQMLMHMLRLNSERTQGLRLRLDSLSPRDTLRRGYAIVQRTDDSSVISEHTQASAGDPINITLTNGIIEAEVTSTRNGQQER
;
A
#
# COMPACT_ATOMS: atom_id res chain seq x y z
N MET A 1 -22.02 -62.95 36.39
CA MET A 1 -22.53 -61.60 36.01
C MET A 1 -23.00 -61.71 34.56
N THR A 2 -24.21 -61.25 34.23
CA THR A 2 -24.76 -61.33 32.86
C THR A 2 -24.63 -59.97 32.18
N VAL A 3 -24.23 -59.96 30.92
CA VAL A 3 -23.98 -58.77 30.10
C VAL A 3 -24.86 -58.83 28.87
N ASN A 4 -25.56 -57.74 28.59
CA ASN A 4 -26.40 -57.64 27.41
C ASN A 4 -25.56 -57.48 26.15
N TYR A 5 -26.08 -57.90 24.99
CA TYR A 5 -25.38 -57.78 23.71
C TYR A 5 -24.88 -56.34 23.39
N GLY A 6 -25.56 -55.29 23.86
CA GLY A 6 -25.13 -53.89 23.66
C GLY A 6 -23.88 -53.48 24.46
N GLU A 7 -23.56 -54.23 25.51
CA GLU A 7 -22.41 -53.99 26.39
C GLU A 7 -21.20 -54.86 26.05
N LEU A 8 -21.34 -55.77 25.09
CA LEU A 8 -20.24 -56.59 24.59
C LEU A 8 -19.16 -55.72 23.93
N ARG A 9 -17.92 -55.91 24.38
CA ARG A 9 -16.72 -55.33 23.78
C ARG A 9 -15.90 -56.44 23.13
N LYS A 10 -15.21 -56.12 22.04
CA LYS A 10 -14.16 -56.98 21.47
C LYS A 10 -13.16 -57.32 22.59
N GLY A 11 -12.83 -58.60 22.76
CA GLY A 11 -11.97 -59.10 23.82
C GLY A 11 -12.68 -59.52 25.11
N MET A 12 -14.00 -59.30 25.27
CA MET A 12 -14.73 -59.85 26.42
C MET A 12 -14.84 -61.37 26.34
N ALA A 13 -14.58 -62.04 27.47
CA ALA A 13 -14.78 -63.47 27.63
C ALA A 13 -16.19 -63.75 28.16
N ILE A 14 -16.95 -64.55 27.42
CA ILE A 14 -18.32 -64.94 27.73
C ILE A 14 -18.44 -66.46 27.77
N GLU A 15 -19.40 -66.96 28.53
CA GLU A 15 -19.76 -68.36 28.61
C GLU A 15 -21.00 -68.61 27.74
N MET A 16 -20.85 -69.49 26.76
CA MET A 16 -21.92 -69.90 25.84
C MET A 16 -21.87 -71.42 25.67
N ASP A 17 -23.02 -72.08 25.79
CA ASP A 17 -23.11 -73.56 25.71
C ASP A 17 -22.11 -74.28 26.65
N ASP A 18 -21.96 -73.79 27.89
CA ASP A 18 -21.02 -74.26 28.92
C ASP A 18 -19.53 -74.24 28.51
N ALA A 19 -19.17 -73.47 27.49
CA ALA A 19 -17.79 -73.25 27.07
C ALA A 19 -17.43 -71.75 27.06
N PRO A 20 -16.17 -71.39 27.36
CA PRO A 20 -15.70 -70.02 27.32
C PRO A 20 -15.37 -69.60 25.88
N TYR A 21 -15.84 -68.42 25.49
CA TYR A 21 -15.63 -67.80 24.18
C TYR A 21 -15.14 -66.36 24.35
N ILE A 22 -14.25 -65.92 23.48
CA ILE A 22 -13.85 -64.50 23.37
C ILE A 22 -14.49 -63.85 22.14
N VAL A 23 -14.98 -62.62 22.31
CA VAL A 23 -15.59 -61.84 21.22
C VAL A 23 -14.50 -61.27 20.31
N LEU A 24 -14.44 -61.71 19.04
CA LEU A 24 -13.46 -61.22 18.07
C LEU A 24 -13.94 -60.00 17.30
N GLU A 25 -15.18 -60.04 16.84
CA GLU A 25 -15.76 -59.05 15.94
C GLU A 25 -17.28 -59.07 16.09
N TYR A 26 -17.91 -57.90 15.97
CA TYR A 26 -19.36 -57.79 15.92
C TYR A 26 -19.79 -56.79 14.83
N GLU A 27 -20.75 -57.18 14.01
CA GLU A 27 -21.36 -56.35 12.97
C GLU A 27 -22.83 -56.14 13.30
N GLN A 28 -23.24 -54.88 13.48
CA GLN A 28 -24.64 -54.54 13.72
C GLN A 28 -25.30 -54.08 12.42
N ARG A 29 -26.35 -54.80 11.99
CA ARG A 29 -27.21 -54.38 10.87
C ARG A 29 -28.54 -53.86 11.40
N LYS A 30 -28.77 -52.56 11.25
CA LYS A 30 -30.08 -51.93 11.47
C LYS A 30 -30.88 -52.00 10.17
N MET A 31 -32.01 -52.71 10.17
CA MET A 31 -32.97 -52.73 9.06
C MET A 31 -34.20 -51.89 9.42
N GLN A 32 -34.73 -51.10 8.48
CA GLN A 32 -35.81 -50.11 8.72
C GLN A 32 -37.13 -50.69 9.24
N GLN A 33 -37.35 -52.01 9.20
CA GLN A 33 -38.63 -52.65 9.60
C GLN A 33 -38.47 -53.97 10.39
N ARG A 34 -37.27 -54.28 10.92
CA ARG A 34 -37.02 -55.50 11.71
C ARG A 34 -36.13 -55.22 12.90
N ALA A 35 -36.23 -56.05 13.94
CA ALA A 35 -35.32 -56.00 15.08
C ALA A 35 -33.86 -56.08 14.60
N PRO A 36 -32.94 -55.27 15.17
CA PRO A 36 -31.54 -55.26 14.74
C PRO A 36 -30.95 -56.66 14.86
N THR A 37 -30.29 -57.10 13.78
CA THR A 37 -29.56 -58.37 13.77
C THR A 37 -28.08 -58.07 14.01
N MET A 38 -27.48 -58.77 14.98
CA MET A 38 -26.06 -58.65 15.26
C MET A 38 -25.37 -59.96 14.92
N ARG A 39 -24.39 -59.88 14.03
CA ARG A 39 -23.48 -61.00 13.76
C ARG A 39 -22.27 -60.85 14.65
N ILE A 40 -21.95 -61.87 15.42
CA ILE A 40 -20.80 -61.88 16.31
C ILE A 40 -19.94 -63.08 15.96
N LYS A 41 -18.65 -62.83 15.73
CA LYS A 41 -17.64 -63.88 15.63
C LYS A 41 -17.02 -64.10 17.01
N PHE A 42 -17.09 -65.34 17.46
CA PHE A 42 -16.50 -65.80 18.69
C PHE A 42 -15.32 -66.72 18.40
N ARG A 43 -14.38 -66.79 19.33
CA ARG A 43 -13.36 -67.85 19.35
C ARG A 43 -13.50 -68.64 20.64
N ALA A 44 -13.67 -69.95 20.54
CA ALA A 44 -13.69 -70.82 21.70
C ALA A 44 -12.31 -70.78 22.37
N LEU A 45 -12.26 -70.40 23.64
CA LEU A 45 -11.00 -70.28 24.39
C LEU A 45 -10.34 -71.65 24.62
N ILE A 46 -11.12 -72.73 24.73
CA ILE A 46 -10.57 -74.08 24.95
C ILE A 46 -10.06 -74.71 23.65
N THR A 47 -10.77 -74.55 22.53
CA THR A 47 -10.49 -75.29 21.28
C THR A 47 -9.91 -74.45 20.15
N GLY A 48 -9.75 -73.14 20.36
CA GLY A 48 -9.28 -72.20 19.32
C GLY A 48 -10.24 -71.98 18.14
N ARG A 49 -11.30 -72.78 18.01
CA ARG A 49 -12.24 -72.72 16.87
C ARG A 49 -13.03 -71.42 16.84
N GLN A 50 -13.09 -70.82 15.67
CA GLN A 50 -13.94 -69.65 15.42
C GLN A 50 -15.36 -70.08 15.08
N VAL A 51 -16.34 -69.43 15.71
CA VAL A 51 -17.77 -69.68 15.50
C VAL A 51 -18.46 -68.34 15.28
N GLU A 52 -19.18 -68.21 14.18
CA GLU A 52 -20.02 -67.04 13.91
C GLU A 52 -21.47 -67.36 14.27
N ARG A 53 -22.10 -66.51 15.08
CA ARG A 53 -23.54 -66.60 15.39
C ARG A 53 -24.24 -65.28 15.14
N SER A 54 -25.47 -65.37 14.66
CA SER A 54 -26.37 -64.23 14.47
C SER A 54 -27.40 -64.21 15.57
N PHE A 55 -27.54 -63.06 16.25
CA PHE A 55 -28.56 -62.82 17.26
C PHE A 55 -29.56 -61.79 16.76
N SER A 56 -30.84 -62.00 17.03
CA SER A 56 -31.93 -61.12 16.62
C SER A 56 -32.81 -60.82 17.83
N GLY A 57 -32.99 -59.54 18.16
CA GLY A 57 -33.79 -59.10 19.31
C GLY A 57 -32.96 -58.46 20.42
N TYR A 58 -33.66 -57.81 21.36
CA TYR A 58 -33.05 -57.00 22.44
C TYR A 58 -32.73 -57.81 23.72
N ASP A 59 -33.08 -59.10 23.78
CA ASP A 59 -33.04 -59.93 25.00
C ASP A 59 -32.08 -61.13 24.86
N VAL A 60 -30.84 -60.88 24.43
CA VAL A 60 -29.78 -61.89 24.52
C VAL A 60 -28.77 -61.43 25.55
N ASP A 61 -28.81 -62.09 26.71
CA ASP A 61 -27.87 -61.90 27.80
C ASP A 61 -26.82 -63.01 27.77
N PHE A 62 -25.55 -62.60 27.84
CA PHE A 62 -24.41 -63.50 27.91
C PHE A 62 -23.92 -63.58 29.34
N LYS A 63 -23.62 -64.78 29.84
CA LYS A 63 -22.89 -64.91 31.11
C LYS A 63 -21.43 -64.54 30.84
N LEU A 64 -20.84 -63.70 31.68
CA LEU A 64 -19.39 -63.49 31.65
C LEU A 64 -18.69 -64.76 32.12
N ALA A 65 -17.69 -65.19 31.36
CA ALA A 65 -16.81 -66.27 31.79
C ALA A 65 -15.95 -65.75 32.95
N ASP A 66 -15.84 -66.54 34.01
CA ASP A 66 -14.94 -66.26 35.13
C ASP A 66 -13.51 -66.58 34.69
N VAL A 67 -12.79 -65.53 34.32
CA VAL A 67 -11.46 -65.62 33.72
C VAL A 67 -10.48 -64.85 34.59
N GLU A 68 -9.48 -65.57 35.09
CA GLU A 68 -8.38 -65.03 35.88
C GLU A 68 -7.18 -64.77 34.96
N ARG A 69 -6.38 -63.73 35.27
CA ARG A 69 -5.12 -63.47 34.60
C ARG A 69 -3.99 -63.67 35.59
N ARG A 70 -3.00 -64.49 35.23
CA ARG A 70 -1.77 -64.66 36.01
C ARG A 70 -0.57 -64.42 35.13
N SER A 71 0.43 -63.73 35.68
CA SER A 71 1.69 -63.50 34.97
C SER A 71 2.48 -64.81 34.89
N ALA A 72 3.00 -65.12 33.71
CA ALA A 72 3.77 -66.32 33.46
C ALA A 72 4.90 -66.07 32.47
N GLN A 73 5.95 -66.89 32.56
CA GLN A 73 7.08 -66.85 31.66
C GLN A 73 7.07 -68.05 30.73
N TYR A 74 7.22 -67.82 29.43
CA TYR A 74 7.41 -68.90 28.47
C TYR A 74 8.77 -69.58 28.71
N ILE A 75 8.78 -70.92 28.76
CA ILE A 75 9.99 -71.69 29.06
C ILE A 75 10.55 -72.36 27.80
N TYR A 76 9.78 -73.28 27.18
CA TYR A 76 10.19 -74.08 26.03
C TYR A 76 8.99 -74.66 25.28
N GLU A 77 9.25 -75.16 24.08
CA GLU A 77 8.34 -75.95 23.26
C GLU A 77 8.77 -77.43 23.29
N ASP A 78 7.83 -78.34 23.51
CA ASP A 78 8.04 -79.78 23.40
C ASP A 78 6.79 -80.45 22.82
N ASP A 79 6.97 -81.36 21.85
CA ASP A 79 5.90 -82.11 21.18
C ASP A 79 4.65 -81.27 20.79
N ASN A 80 4.85 -80.08 20.20
CA ASN A 80 3.80 -79.13 19.76
C ASN A 80 2.93 -78.56 20.91
N LEU A 81 3.46 -78.59 22.13
CA LEU A 81 2.97 -77.92 23.32
C LEU A 81 3.99 -76.86 23.78
N TYR A 82 3.48 -75.73 24.24
CA TYR A 82 4.25 -74.59 24.72
C TYR A 82 4.07 -74.48 26.23
N TYR A 83 5.19 -74.49 26.95
CA TYR A 83 5.17 -74.51 28.41
C TYR A 83 5.38 -73.10 28.98
N PHE A 84 4.48 -72.71 29.87
CA PHE A 84 4.52 -71.42 30.58
C PHE A 84 4.62 -71.68 32.08
N MET A 85 5.49 -70.97 32.78
CA MET A 85 5.64 -71.03 34.23
C MET A 85 5.02 -69.80 34.89
N ASP A 86 4.05 -70.00 35.77
CA ASP A 86 3.49 -68.91 36.58
C ASP A 86 4.60 -68.26 37.43
N THR A 87 4.68 -66.92 37.40
CA THR A 87 5.77 -66.19 38.08
C THR A 87 5.62 -66.19 39.61
N ASP A 88 4.41 -66.40 40.12
CA ASP A 88 4.11 -66.40 41.55
C ASP A 88 4.12 -67.80 42.15
N THR A 89 3.49 -68.78 41.49
CA THR A 89 3.37 -70.16 42.01
C THR A 89 4.43 -71.12 41.49
N TYR A 90 5.15 -70.76 40.42
CA TYR A 90 6.10 -71.62 39.69
C TYR A 90 5.46 -72.87 39.07
N ASP A 91 4.13 -72.92 38.99
CA ASP A 91 3.42 -74.01 38.32
C ASP A 91 3.60 -73.91 36.80
N GLN A 92 3.79 -75.06 36.14
CA GLN A 92 3.96 -75.14 34.70
C GLN A 92 2.67 -75.55 34.00
N PHE A 93 2.33 -74.79 32.97
CA PHE A 93 1.09 -74.90 32.22
C PHE A 93 1.41 -75.16 30.74
N PRO A 94 1.00 -76.32 30.18
CA PRO A 94 1.13 -76.58 28.76
C PRO A 94 -0.05 -75.96 27.99
N LEU A 95 0.25 -75.28 26.88
CA LEU A 95 -0.73 -74.76 25.93
C LEU A 95 -0.44 -75.28 24.52
N SER A 96 -1.48 -75.64 23.77
CA SER A 96 -1.35 -76.07 22.38
C SER A 96 -1.17 -74.89 21.41
N SER A 97 -0.58 -75.14 20.24
CA SER A 97 -0.41 -74.13 19.18
C SER A 97 -1.73 -73.47 18.76
N ASP A 98 -2.86 -74.18 18.81
CA ASP A 98 -4.18 -73.62 18.51
C ASP A 98 -4.65 -72.58 19.55
N GLN A 99 -4.24 -72.73 20.82
CA GLN A 99 -4.62 -71.81 21.91
C GLN A 99 -3.81 -70.51 21.89
N ILE A 100 -2.61 -70.54 21.28
CA ILE A 100 -1.68 -69.39 21.24
C ILE A 100 -1.35 -68.92 19.82
N ALA A 101 -2.16 -69.34 18.83
CA ALA A 101 -1.90 -69.15 17.40
C ALA A 101 -1.55 -67.71 16.99
N ASP A 102 -2.22 -66.72 17.59
CA ASP A 102 -2.00 -65.29 17.27
C ASP A 102 -0.66 -64.75 17.85
N GLY A 103 -0.10 -65.43 18.86
CA GLY A 103 1.09 -65.01 19.61
C GLY A 103 2.36 -65.81 19.33
N LEU A 104 2.26 -66.98 18.68
CA LEU A 104 3.37 -67.90 18.39
C LEU A 104 4.61 -67.21 17.81
N GLN A 105 4.40 -66.32 16.85
CA GLN A 105 5.46 -65.61 16.13
C GLN A 105 6.25 -64.58 16.98
N PHE A 106 5.79 -64.31 18.21
CA PHE A 106 6.40 -63.35 19.14
C PHE A 106 6.91 -64.01 20.43
N LEU A 107 6.77 -65.34 20.57
CA LEU A 107 7.25 -66.07 21.75
C LEU A 107 8.75 -66.29 21.68
N VAL A 108 9.44 -65.88 22.74
CA VAL A 108 10.87 -66.09 22.97
C VAL A 108 11.07 -66.55 24.39
N GLU A 109 12.04 -67.44 24.62
CA GLU A 109 12.31 -67.99 25.95
C GLU A 109 12.40 -66.86 26.98
N GLN A 110 11.77 -67.05 28.13
CA GLN A 110 11.66 -66.09 29.24
C GLN A 110 10.80 -64.84 28.98
N ILE A 111 10.03 -64.76 27.89
CA ILE A 111 9.06 -63.67 27.73
C ILE A 111 7.96 -63.78 28.78
N GLU A 112 7.70 -62.66 29.47
CA GLU A 112 6.56 -62.52 30.39
C GLU A 112 5.28 -62.26 29.60
N VAL A 113 4.26 -63.08 29.87
CA VAL A 113 2.92 -63.04 29.26
C VAL A 113 1.87 -63.20 30.35
N ASP A 114 0.65 -62.73 30.09
CA ASP A 114 -0.47 -63.02 30.97
C ASP A 114 -1.16 -64.31 30.51
N LEU A 115 -1.13 -65.35 31.34
CA LEU A 115 -1.96 -66.54 31.18
C LEU A 115 -3.40 -66.20 31.52
N VAL A 116 -4.29 -66.49 30.58
CA VAL A 116 -5.73 -66.38 30.73
C VAL A 116 -6.24 -67.72 31.22
N LEU A 117 -6.64 -67.83 32.49
CA LEU A 117 -7.17 -69.05 33.10
C LEU A 117 -8.69 -69.02 33.16
N TYR A 118 -9.34 -70.11 32.77
CA TYR A 118 -10.77 -70.33 32.96
C TYR A 118 -10.97 -71.58 33.82
N ARG A 119 -11.61 -71.41 35.00
CA ARG A 119 -11.78 -72.47 36.01
C ARG A 119 -10.47 -73.23 36.29
N GLU A 120 -9.41 -72.49 36.65
CA GLU A 120 -8.05 -72.99 36.94
C GLU A 120 -7.30 -73.64 35.74
N ASN A 121 -7.87 -73.63 34.53
CA ASN A 121 -7.20 -74.16 33.34
C ASN A 121 -6.72 -73.03 32.42
N PRO A 122 -5.45 -73.01 32.00
CA PRO A 122 -4.93 -72.03 31.06
C PRO A 122 -5.59 -72.23 29.68
N VAL A 123 -6.16 -71.17 29.12
CA VAL A 123 -6.90 -71.24 27.85
C VAL A 123 -6.30 -70.36 26.75
N ALA A 124 -5.63 -69.26 27.10
CA ALA A 124 -4.98 -68.37 26.13
C ALA A 124 -3.82 -67.62 26.79
N ILE A 125 -3.02 -66.93 25.97
CA ILE A 125 -2.00 -65.97 26.41
C ILE A 125 -2.34 -64.57 25.91
N GLU A 126 -2.04 -63.55 26.72
CA GLU A 126 -2.03 -62.14 26.32
C GLU A 126 -0.56 -61.67 26.32
N LEU A 127 -0.06 -61.24 25.15
CA LEU A 127 1.31 -60.74 24.99
C LEU A 127 1.44 -59.29 25.49
N PRO A 128 2.63 -58.89 25.98
CA PRO A 128 2.88 -57.50 26.37
C PRO A 128 2.87 -56.56 25.17
N ILE A 129 2.43 -55.31 25.40
CA ILE A 129 2.31 -54.25 24.36
C ILE A 129 3.66 -53.93 23.70
N THR A 130 4.76 -54.12 24.43
CA THR A 130 6.12 -53.95 23.92
C THR A 130 6.86 -55.27 24.00
N VAL A 131 7.21 -55.83 22.85
CA VAL A 131 8.09 -57.00 22.75
C VAL A 131 9.44 -56.52 22.22
N ASN A 132 10.52 -56.93 22.90
CA ASN A 132 11.89 -56.71 22.45
C ASN A 132 12.36 -57.99 21.77
N LEU A 133 12.71 -57.92 20.48
CA LEU A 133 13.20 -59.07 19.72
C LEU A 133 14.61 -58.80 19.20
N GLU A 134 15.52 -59.75 19.40
CA GLU A 134 16.89 -59.68 18.88
C GLU A 134 16.93 -59.96 17.37
N VAL A 135 17.79 -59.24 16.65
CA VAL A 135 18.11 -59.50 15.24
C VAL A 135 19.15 -60.60 15.12
N THR A 136 18.77 -61.77 14.61
CA THR A 136 19.66 -62.93 14.44
C THR A 136 20.40 -62.92 13.11
N GLU A 137 19.80 -62.39 12.04
CA GLU A 137 20.43 -62.32 10.72
C GLU A 137 20.04 -61.02 10.00
N THR A 138 21.02 -60.25 9.54
CA THR A 138 20.78 -59.10 8.66
C THR A 138 22.05 -58.76 7.87
N VAL A 139 21.88 -58.12 6.71
CA VAL A 139 23.00 -57.70 5.86
C VAL A 139 23.82 -56.63 6.59
N PRO A 140 25.17 -56.71 6.66
CA PRO A 140 25.99 -55.73 7.36
C PRO A 140 25.80 -54.31 6.82
N GLY A 141 25.59 -53.33 7.72
CA GLY A 141 25.52 -51.91 7.35
C GLY A 141 26.88 -51.37 6.91
N VAL A 142 26.90 -50.43 5.95
CA VAL A 142 28.11 -49.78 5.47
C VAL A 142 28.34 -48.49 6.25
N ARG A 143 29.60 -48.12 6.51
CA ARG A 143 29.95 -46.83 7.16
C ARG A 143 29.39 -45.67 6.34
N GLY A 144 28.32 -45.03 6.84
CA GLY A 144 27.59 -43.96 6.16
C GLY A 144 26.07 -44.10 6.22
N ASP A 145 25.56 -45.28 6.61
CA ASP A 145 24.13 -45.53 6.76
C ASP A 145 23.53 -44.71 7.90
N THR A 146 22.80 -43.65 7.57
CA THR A 146 22.05 -42.80 8.51
C THR A 146 20.59 -43.24 8.63
N ALA A 147 19.89 -42.82 9.68
CA ALA A 147 18.49 -43.19 9.95
C ALA A 147 17.49 -42.81 8.84
N GLN A 148 17.88 -41.93 7.92
CA GLN A 148 17.10 -41.54 6.73
C GLN A 148 17.35 -42.42 5.50
N GLY A 149 18.27 -43.40 5.58
CA GLY A 149 18.43 -44.45 4.57
C GLY A 149 17.34 -45.51 4.67
N GLY A 150 17.09 -46.23 3.56
CA GLY A 150 16.02 -47.22 3.38
C GLY A 150 15.94 -48.34 4.41
N THR A 151 15.13 -49.38 4.17
CA THR A 151 15.10 -50.58 5.03
C THR A 151 15.92 -51.70 4.43
N LYS A 152 16.43 -52.58 5.28
CA LYS A 152 16.94 -53.90 4.90
C LYS A 152 16.13 -54.98 5.63
N PRO A 153 15.94 -56.16 5.02
CA PRO A 153 15.36 -57.29 5.74
C PRO A 153 16.29 -57.73 6.88
N ALA A 154 15.71 -58.02 8.03
CA ALA A 154 16.35 -58.65 9.17
C ALA A 154 15.46 -59.77 9.69
N THR A 155 16.06 -60.93 9.92
CA THR A 155 15.43 -62.06 10.58
C THR A 155 15.59 -61.86 12.09
N LEU A 156 14.48 -61.89 12.82
CA LEU A 156 14.47 -61.84 14.28
C LEU A 156 14.69 -63.25 14.86
N GLN A 157 14.99 -63.33 16.15
CA GLN A 157 15.15 -64.58 16.89
C GLN A 157 13.93 -65.53 16.81
N THR A 158 12.74 -65.00 16.53
CA THR A 158 11.52 -65.80 16.30
C THR A 158 11.40 -66.35 14.87
N GLY A 159 12.35 -66.05 13.98
CA GLY A 159 12.27 -66.35 12.54
C GLY A 159 11.45 -65.34 11.73
N LEU A 160 10.84 -64.34 12.38
CA LEU A 160 10.08 -63.28 11.71
C LEU A 160 11.02 -62.36 10.92
N VAL A 161 10.73 -62.15 9.63
CA VAL A 161 11.49 -61.22 8.79
C VAL A 161 10.84 -59.84 8.82
N VAL A 162 11.54 -58.84 9.36
CA VAL A 162 11.08 -57.45 9.45
C VAL A 162 12.04 -56.50 8.72
N GLN A 163 11.56 -55.32 8.36
CA GLN A 163 12.33 -54.35 7.56
C GLN A 163 13.01 -53.30 8.46
N VAL A 164 14.27 -53.51 8.83
CA VAL A 164 14.97 -52.64 9.79
C VAL A 164 15.77 -51.53 9.10
N PRO A 165 16.05 -50.40 9.77
CA PRO A 165 16.95 -49.38 9.23
C PRO A 165 18.35 -49.94 8.90
N LEU A 166 19.01 -49.35 7.91
CA LEU A 166 20.32 -49.83 7.42
C LEU A 166 21.41 -49.90 8.51
N PHE A 167 21.34 -49.04 9.53
CA PHE A 167 22.30 -49.00 10.63
C PHE A 167 22.15 -50.15 11.64
N VAL A 168 21.03 -50.87 11.66
CA VAL A 168 20.78 -51.95 12.63
C VAL A 168 21.71 -53.13 12.34
N THR A 169 22.41 -53.60 13.37
CA THR A 169 23.35 -54.73 13.26
C THR A 169 22.81 -56.01 13.89
N GLN A 170 23.43 -57.14 13.55
CA GLN A 170 23.13 -58.43 14.18
C GLN A 170 23.42 -58.34 15.70
N GLY A 171 22.49 -58.81 16.52
CA GLY A 171 22.55 -58.75 17.99
C GLY A 171 21.87 -57.53 18.62
N GLU A 172 21.28 -56.62 17.83
CA GLU A 172 20.51 -55.49 18.37
C GLU A 172 19.07 -55.90 18.73
N MET A 173 18.55 -55.33 19.83
CA MET A 173 17.18 -55.53 20.30
C MET A 173 16.24 -54.48 19.68
N ILE A 174 15.18 -54.93 19.00
CA ILE A 174 14.18 -54.07 18.37
C ILE A 174 12.87 -54.09 19.15
N LYS A 175 12.31 -52.90 19.39
CA LYS A 175 10.95 -52.70 19.91
C LYS A 175 9.96 -52.66 18.76
N LEU A 176 8.99 -53.58 18.75
CA LEU A 176 7.95 -53.62 17.70
C LEU A 176 7.12 -52.33 17.61
N SER A 177 6.83 -51.66 18.75
CA SER A 177 6.10 -50.37 18.76
C SER A 177 6.87 -49.26 18.04
N SER A 178 8.18 -49.21 18.20
CA SER A 178 9.07 -48.30 17.48
C SER A 178 9.14 -48.65 15.98
N TYR A 179 9.12 -49.94 15.64
CA TYR A 179 9.12 -50.39 14.25
C TYR A 179 7.83 -50.01 13.49
N THR A 180 6.65 -50.19 14.10
CA THR A 180 5.36 -49.81 13.48
C THR A 180 5.29 -48.31 13.23
N LYS A 181 5.75 -47.50 14.19
CA LYS A 181 5.84 -46.05 14.02
C LYS A 181 6.77 -45.68 12.87
N GLN A 182 7.96 -46.27 12.81
CA GLN A 182 8.94 -45.97 11.77
C GLN A 182 8.47 -46.40 10.37
N THR A 183 7.66 -47.45 10.29
CA THR A 183 7.05 -47.90 9.02
C THR A 183 5.97 -46.91 8.54
N LEU A 184 5.10 -46.44 9.45
CA LEU A 184 4.09 -45.42 9.15
C LEU A 184 4.72 -44.06 8.79
N GLU A 185 5.85 -43.72 9.41
CA GLU A 185 6.61 -42.49 9.11
C GLU A 185 7.33 -42.52 7.76
N ARG A 186 7.53 -43.70 7.16
CA ARG A 186 8.18 -43.86 5.85
C ARG A 186 7.19 -43.88 4.68
N ASP A 187 5.91 -44.11 4.93
CA ASP A 187 4.88 -44.10 3.89
C ASP A 187 4.53 -42.66 3.50
N SER A 188 4.92 -42.25 2.30
CA SER A 188 4.70 -40.89 1.80
C SER A 188 3.23 -40.49 1.75
N VAL A 189 2.31 -41.44 1.57
CA VAL A 189 0.87 -41.17 1.54
C VAL A 189 0.36 -40.90 2.97
N LEU A 190 0.90 -41.60 3.96
CA LEU A 190 0.51 -41.44 5.36
C LEU A 190 1.20 -40.27 6.06
N GLN A 191 2.19 -39.65 5.39
CA GLN A 191 2.84 -38.42 5.86
C GLN A 191 2.24 -37.14 5.27
N ASP A 192 1.39 -37.23 4.25
CA ASP A 192 0.79 -36.09 3.56
C ASP A 192 -0.67 -36.39 3.20
N LEU A 193 -1.57 -36.23 4.18
CA LEU A 193 -2.98 -36.57 4.02
C LEU A 193 -3.93 -35.46 4.50
N TRP A 194 -5.04 -35.37 3.78
CA TRP A 194 -6.19 -34.55 4.12
C TRP A 194 -7.30 -35.43 4.66
N VAL A 195 -7.85 -35.08 5.83
CA VAL A 195 -8.90 -35.83 6.53
C VAL A 195 -10.01 -34.87 6.91
N GLY A 196 -11.21 -35.16 6.44
CA GLY A 196 -12.44 -34.44 6.78
C GLY A 196 -13.21 -35.09 7.92
N GLY A 197 -13.92 -34.29 8.69
CA GLY A 197 -14.97 -34.73 9.60
C GLY A 197 -15.26 -33.76 10.73
N GLU A 198 -16.09 -34.19 11.67
CA GLU A 198 -16.58 -33.35 12.76
C GLU A 198 -15.67 -33.44 13.99
N VAL A 199 -15.28 -32.28 14.54
CA VAL A 199 -14.47 -32.18 15.76
C VAL A 199 -15.28 -32.63 16.97
N ALA A 200 -14.74 -33.57 17.73
CA ALA A 200 -15.28 -34.03 18.99
C ALA A 200 -14.18 -34.09 20.06
N ASN A 201 -14.58 -33.98 21.33
CA ASN A 201 -13.68 -34.11 22.49
C ASN A 201 -12.46 -33.15 22.45
N LEU A 202 -12.65 -31.92 21.99
CA LEU A 202 -11.59 -30.91 21.97
C LEU A 202 -11.14 -30.55 23.39
N ALA A 203 -9.84 -30.70 23.64
CA ALA A 203 -9.16 -30.32 24.87
C ALA A 203 -7.96 -29.42 24.55
N ARG A 204 -7.84 -28.30 25.26
CA ARG A 204 -6.73 -27.34 25.14
C ARG A 204 -6.04 -27.16 26.51
N PRO A 205 -5.07 -28.00 26.86
CA PRO A 205 -4.30 -27.84 28.09
C PRO A 205 -3.42 -26.59 28.07
N GLY A 206 -2.91 -26.17 29.24
CA GLY A 206 -2.03 -24.99 29.38
C GLY A 206 -0.69 -25.07 28.61
N SER A 207 -0.37 -26.19 27.97
CA SER A 207 0.77 -26.35 27.05
C SER A 207 0.57 -25.66 25.69
N GLY A 208 -0.67 -25.30 25.33
CA GLY A 208 -0.99 -24.64 24.07
C GLY A 208 -1.10 -25.58 22.86
N HIS A 209 -1.14 -26.90 23.08
CA HIS A 209 -1.47 -27.90 22.06
C HIS A 209 -2.96 -28.22 22.11
N ALA A 210 -3.57 -28.52 20.96
CA ALA A 210 -4.96 -28.95 20.88
C ALA A 210 -5.01 -30.47 20.67
N TYR A 211 -5.74 -31.15 21.54
CA TYR A 211 -6.04 -32.58 21.42
C TYR A 211 -7.52 -32.72 21.11
N PHE A 212 -7.86 -33.40 20.04
CA PHE A 212 -9.27 -33.59 19.65
C PHE A 212 -9.43 -34.92 18.91
N SER A 213 -10.64 -35.26 18.55
CA SER A 213 -10.93 -36.41 17.69
C SER A 213 -11.82 -35.98 16.54
N ILE A 214 -11.57 -36.51 15.35
CA ILE A 214 -12.47 -36.31 14.22
C ILE A 214 -13.40 -37.51 14.11
N ARG A 215 -14.67 -37.28 13.80
CA ARG A 215 -15.68 -38.31 13.54
C ARG A 215 -16.26 -38.16 12.14
N ASP A 216 -16.42 -39.30 11.46
CA ASP A 216 -17.08 -39.40 10.15
C ASP A 216 -18.30 -40.35 10.22
N GLY A 217 -19.10 -40.20 11.29
CA GLY A 217 -20.27 -41.03 11.58
C GLY A 217 -20.01 -42.51 11.95
N LYS A 218 -19.02 -43.17 11.33
CA LYS A 218 -18.66 -44.58 11.52
C LYS A 218 -17.30 -44.79 12.18
N ALA A 219 -16.36 -43.88 11.96
CA ALA A 219 -15.00 -43.95 12.47
C ALA A 219 -14.68 -42.73 13.34
N THR A 220 -13.79 -42.92 14.31
CA THR A 220 -13.25 -41.83 15.14
C THR A 220 -11.73 -41.92 15.13
N MET A 221 -11.07 -40.79 14.92
CA MET A 221 -9.61 -40.72 14.85
C MET A 221 -9.08 -39.66 15.80
N ARG A 222 -8.08 -40.00 16.62
CA ARG A 222 -7.46 -39.04 17.53
C ARG A 222 -6.51 -38.13 16.77
N CYS A 223 -6.57 -36.85 17.06
CA CYS A 223 -5.81 -35.81 16.40
C CYS A 223 -5.10 -34.94 17.43
N VAL A 224 -3.86 -34.56 17.11
CA VAL A 224 -3.04 -33.66 17.91
C VAL A 224 -2.57 -32.54 17.02
N MET A 225 -2.75 -31.29 17.44
CA MET A 225 -2.27 -30.12 16.75
C MET A 225 -1.34 -29.34 17.67
N PHE A 226 -0.09 -29.16 17.22
CA PHE A 226 0.93 -28.45 17.99
C PHE A 226 0.67 -26.94 18.03
N ARG A 227 1.32 -26.27 18.98
CA ARG A 227 1.16 -24.82 19.19
C ARG A 227 1.64 -24.07 17.94
N ASN A 228 0.92 -23.04 17.54
CA ASN A 228 1.18 -22.20 16.35
C ASN A 228 0.92 -22.88 14.98
N SER A 229 0.26 -24.05 14.93
CA SER A 229 -0.22 -24.62 13.67
C SER A 229 -1.35 -23.78 13.06
N ARG A 230 -1.43 -23.73 11.72
CA ARG A 230 -2.34 -22.83 10.98
C ARG A 230 -3.79 -23.31 11.10
N GLY A 231 -4.71 -22.39 11.40
CA GLY A 231 -6.14 -22.69 11.48
C GLY A 231 -6.62 -23.32 12.79
N MET A 232 -5.79 -23.29 13.84
CA MET A 232 -6.15 -23.79 15.18
C MET A 232 -7.39 -23.09 15.77
N HIS A 233 -7.68 -21.85 15.35
CA HIS A 233 -8.87 -21.10 15.78
C HIS A 233 -10.18 -21.62 15.19
N TYR A 234 -10.14 -22.43 14.12
CA TYR A 234 -11.32 -23.08 13.54
C TYR A 234 -11.74 -24.37 14.28
N LEU A 235 -10.95 -24.80 15.28
CA LEU A 235 -11.28 -25.99 16.07
C LEU A 235 -12.30 -25.67 17.16
N ASP A 236 -13.56 -26.05 16.98
CA ASP A 236 -14.59 -26.04 18.01
C ASP A 236 -15.35 -27.38 18.04
N ASN A 237 -15.84 -27.81 19.20
CA ASN A 237 -16.63 -29.05 19.29
C ASN A 237 -17.90 -28.93 18.42
N GLY A 238 -18.10 -29.89 17.51
CA GLY A 238 -19.19 -29.89 16.53
C GLY A 238 -18.85 -29.19 15.21
N ALA A 239 -17.66 -28.59 15.06
CA ALA A 239 -17.24 -27.97 13.82
C ALA A 239 -16.89 -29.03 12.76
N ALA A 240 -17.44 -28.86 11.56
CA ALA A 240 -17.07 -29.61 10.37
C ALA A 240 -15.76 -29.04 9.80
N ILE A 241 -14.70 -29.83 9.80
CA ILE A 241 -13.36 -29.39 9.38
C ILE A 241 -12.72 -30.35 8.40
N ILE A 242 -11.78 -29.82 7.64
CA ILE A 242 -10.79 -30.55 6.87
C ILE A 242 -9.43 -30.24 7.48
N LEU A 243 -8.69 -31.27 7.90
CA LEU A 243 -7.33 -31.12 8.39
C LEU A 243 -6.32 -31.78 7.49
N HIS A 244 -5.12 -31.23 7.50
CA HIS A 244 -3.93 -31.74 6.82
C HIS A 244 -2.91 -32.18 7.86
N GLY A 245 -2.27 -33.32 7.65
CA GLY A 245 -1.26 -33.78 8.58
C GLY A 245 -0.65 -35.14 8.22
N ARG A 246 -0.09 -35.79 9.24
CA ARG A 246 0.58 -37.08 9.15
C ARG A 246 0.08 -38.06 10.20
N ILE A 247 0.02 -39.34 9.85
CA ILE A 247 -0.32 -40.41 10.80
C ILE A 247 0.93 -40.83 11.57
N SER A 248 0.80 -41.00 12.88
CA SER A 248 1.85 -41.47 13.77
C SER A 248 1.27 -42.31 14.91
N ILE A 249 2.12 -43.03 15.64
CA ILE A 249 1.73 -43.82 16.82
C ILE A 249 2.32 -43.17 18.08
N TYR A 250 1.48 -43.00 19.11
CA TYR A 250 1.94 -42.57 20.42
C TYR A 250 2.54 -43.75 21.19
N GLU A 251 3.87 -43.87 21.17
CA GLU A 251 4.64 -45.02 21.69
C GLU A 251 4.28 -45.46 23.12
N GLN A 252 3.92 -44.52 24.01
CA GLN A 252 3.58 -44.87 25.40
C GLN A 252 2.21 -45.54 25.57
N ARG A 253 1.26 -45.32 24.65
CA ARG A 253 -0.08 -45.95 24.72
C ARG A 253 -0.41 -46.82 23.51
N GLY A 254 0.43 -46.84 22.48
CA GLY A 254 0.17 -47.58 21.23
C GLY A 254 -0.97 -47.02 20.39
N ASP A 255 -1.50 -45.84 20.73
CA ASP A 255 -2.64 -45.23 20.03
C ASP A 255 -2.20 -44.60 18.71
N LEU A 256 -2.96 -44.87 17.64
CA LEU A 256 -2.79 -44.26 16.33
C LEU A 256 -3.42 -42.85 16.33
N GLN A 257 -2.65 -41.86 15.89
CA GLN A 257 -3.05 -40.45 15.93
C GLN A 257 -2.64 -39.72 14.65
N VAL A 258 -3.41 -38.70 14.28
CA VAL A 258 -3.02 -37.74 13.24
C VAL A 258 -2.40 -36.52 13.89
N ILE A 259 -1.20 -36.18 13.48
CA ILE A 259 -0.56 -34.90 13.82
C ILE A 259 -0.98 -33.91 12.74
N ALA A 260 -1.86 -32.98 13.10
CA ALA A 260 -2.40 -31.98 12.19
C ALA A 260 -1.49 -30.74 12.13
N ASP A 261 -1.15 -30.33 10.91
CA ASP A 261 -0.33 -29.15 10.63
C ASP A 261 -1.19 -27.96 10.15
N ILE A 262 -2.29 -28.23 9.42
CA ILE A 262 -3.26 -27.22 8.95
C ILE A 262 -4.69 -27.70 9.23
N VAL A 263 -5.56 -26.80 9.67
CA VAL A 263 -7.00 -27.04 9.81
C VAL A 263 -7.77 -25.95 9.06
N GLN A 264 -8.82 -26.34 8.33
CA GLN A 264 -9.73 -25.45 7.62
C GLN A 264 -11.18 -25.91 7.84
N PRO A 265 -12.17 -25.00 7.88
CA PRO A 265 -13.57 -25.41 7.91
C PRO A 265 -13.96 -26.09 6.60
N GLU A 266 -14.84 -27.09 6.70
CA GLU A 266 -15.39 -27.80 5.55
C GLU A 266 -16.27 -26.84 4.71
N GLY A 267 -15.91 -26.59 3.44
CA GLY A 267 -16.63 -25.67 2.53
C GLY A 267 -15.79 -24.55 1.90
N VAL A 268 -14.60 -24.25 2.42
CA VAL A 268 -13.73 -23.17 1.88
C VAL A 268 -13.26 -23.46 0.45
N GLY A 269 -12.98 -24.72 0.11
CA GLY A 269 -12.54 -25.10 -1.24
C GLY A 269 -13.61 -24.88 -2.33
N GLU A 270 -14.89 -25.11 -2.02
CA GLU A 270 -15.98 -24.86 -2.96
C GLU A 270 -16.20 -23.37 -3.22
N LEU A 271 -16.12 -22.55 -2.16
CA LEU A 271 -16.22 -21.09 -2.28
C LEU A 271 -15.04 -20.52 -3.07
N GLN A 272 -13.82 -20.98 -2.82
CA GLN A 272 -12.65 -20.54 -3.57
C GLN A 272 -12.76 -20.87 -5.07
N LEU A 273 -13.26 -22.07 -5.40
CA LEU A 273 -13.47 -22.50 -6.77
C LEU A 273 -14.58 -21.70 -7.46
N LYS A 274 -15.69 -21.40 -6.75
CA LYS A 274 -16.75 -20.49 -7.22
C LYS A 274 -16.21 -19.08 -7.49
N LEU A 275 -15.34 -18.56 -6.62
CA LEU A 275 -14.74 -17.24 -6.76
C LEU A 275 -13.86 -17.16 -8.01
N GLU A 276 -12.98 -18.15 -8.23
CA GLU A 276 -12.13 -18.20 -9.43
C GLU A 276 -12.94 -18.32 -10.71
N GLN A 277 -13.99 -19.15 -10.73
CA GLN A 277 -14.89 -19.28 -11.88
C GLN A 277 -15.60 -17.97 -12.20
N LEU A 278 -16.16 -17.30 -11.18
CA LEU A 278 -16.86 -16.04 -11.37
C LEU A 278 -15.91 -14.92 -11.83
N LYS A 279 -14.70 -14.87 -11.27
CA LYS A 279 -13.66 -13.91 -11.69
C LYS A 279 -13.35 -14.07 -13.18
N LEU A 280 -13.08 -15.30 -13.64
CA LEU A 280 -12.84 -15.59 -15.05
C LEU A 280 -14.02 -15.17 -15.95
N GLN A 281 -15.25 -15.46 -15.53
CA GLN A 281 -16.46 -15.11 -16.28
C GLN A 281 -16.65 -13.58 -16.41
N LEU A 282 -16.42 -12.82 -15.34
CA LEU A 282 -16.56 -11.37 -15.34
C LEU A 282 -15.41 -10.67 -16.08
N GLU A 283 -14.20 -11.23 -16.01
CA GLU A 283 -13.04 -10.77 -16.78
C GLU A 283 -13.26 -10.93 -18.28
N GLN A 284 -13.81 -12.07 -18.72
CA GLN A 284 -14.17 -12.29 -20.13
C GLN A 284 -15.26 -11.34 -20.64
N GLN A 285 -16.15 -10.87 -19.77
CA GLN A 285 -17.13 -9.84 -20.07
C GLN A 285 -16.53 -8.41 -20.01
N GLY A 286 -15.24 -8.30 -19.67
CA GLY A 286 -14.48 -7.07 -19.59
C GLY A 286 -14.73 -6.25 -18.34
N LEU A 287 -15.49 -6.70 -17.33
CA LEU A 287 -15.88 -5.85 -16.20
C LEU A 287 -14.69 -5.22 -15.45
N PHE A 288 -13.49 -5.78 -15.60
CA PHE A 288 -12.26 -5.32 -14.96
C PHE A 288 -11.36 -4.43 -15.83
N ASP A 289 -11.75 -4.07 -17.07
CA ASP A 289 -10.82 -3.31 -17.95
C ASP A 289 -10.48 -1.93 -17.37
N GLU A 290 -9.20 -1.60 -17.32
CA GLU A 290 -8.72 -0.30 -16.84
C GLU A 290 -9.30 0.90 -17.63
N SER A 291 -9.65 0.72 -18.90
CA SER A 291 -10.15 1.80 -19.76
C SER A 291 -11.48 2.41 -19.34
N ARG A 292 -12.28 1.72 -18.50
CA ARG A 292 -13.55 2.24 -17.99
C ARG A 292 -13.44 2.94 -16.63
N LYS A 293 -12.34 2.73 -15.90
CA LYS A 293 -12.17 3.28 -14.56
C LYS A 293 -12.16 4.81 -14.64
N ARG A 294 -13.07 5.44 -13.92
CA ARG A 294 -13.30 6.88 -13.93
C ARG A 294 -12.36 7.56 -12.94
N THR A 295 -11.89 8.74 -13.32
CA THR A 295 -11.08 9.58 -12.42
C THR A 295 -11.94 10.22 -11.35
N LEU A 296 -11.47 10.19 -10.11
CA LEU A 296 -12.16 10.85 -8.99
C LEU A 296 -12.16 12.39 -9.16
N PRO A 297 -13.29 13.07 -8.89
CA PRO A 297 -13.34 14.52 -8.88
C PRO A 297 -12.47 15.09 -7.77
N GLN A 298 -11.69 16.13 -8.08
CA GLN A 298 -10.75 16.74 -7.13
C GLN A 298 -11.44 17.42 -5.94
N PHE A 299 -12.65 17.95 -6.14
CA PHE A 299 -13.43 18.68 -5.14
C PHE A 299 -14.86 18.15 -5.09
N PRO A 300 -15.09 16.97 -4.48
CA PRO A 300 -16.44 16.44 -4.35
C PRO A 300 -17.29 17.36 -3.45
N LYS A 301 -18.54 17.57 -3.82
CA LYS A 301 -19.55 18.28 -3.03
C LYS A 301 -20.36 17.33 -2.20
N LYS A 302 -20.62 16.11 -2.70
CA LYS A 302 -21.39 15.10 -1.99
C LYS A 302 -20.80 13.70 -2.19
N ILE A 303 -20.66 12.95 -1.11
CA ILE A 303 -20.17 11.57 -1.11
C ILE A 303 -21.26 10.67 -0.51
N ALA A 304 -21.63 9.62 -1.26
CA ALA A 304 -22.51 8.57 -0.76
C ALA A 304 -21.67 7.42 -0.19
N VAL A 305 -22.03 6.91 0.99
CA VAL A 305 -21.33 5.78 1.62
C VAL A 305 -22.31 4.62 1.78
N VAL A 306 -22.04 3.52 1.08
CA VAL A 306 -22.76 2.25 1.20
C VAL A 306 -22.11 1.45 2.31
N THR A 307 -22.77 1.40 3.47
CA THR A 307 -22.32 0.68 4.67
C THR A 307 -23.49 0.46 5.62
N SER A 308 -23.30 -0.39 6.63
CA SER A 308 -24.24 -0.49 7.75
C SER A 308 -24.29 0.82 8.56
N PRO A 309 -25.49 1.33 8.90
CA PRO A 309 -25.66 2.56 9.69
C PRO A 309 -25.22 2.42 11.14
N THR A 310 -25.15 1.20 11.67
CA THR A 310 -24.72 0.92 13.06
C THR A 310 -23.24 0.60 13.19
N GLY A 311 -22.50 0.48 12.07
CA GLY A 311 -21.08 0.11 12.06
C GLY A 311 -20.12 1.25 12.46
N SER A 312 -18.93 0.88 12.95
CA SER A 312 -17.84 1.83 13.23
C SER A 312 -17.32 2.51 11.95
N VAL A 313 -17.41 1.82 10.82
CA VAL A 313 -16.97 2.27 9.49
C VAL A 313 -17.52 3.64 9.11
N TRP A 314 -18.82 3.86 9.32
CA TRP A 314 -19.46 5.15 9.04
C TRP A 314 -18.84 6.28 9.85
N HIS A 315 -18.60 6.02 11.14
CA HIS A 315 -18.00 7.00 12.06
C HIS A 315 -16.54 7.29 11.70
N ASP A 316 -15.77 6.26 11.30
CA ASP A 316 -14.39 6.41 10.89
C ASP A 316 -14.27 7.29 9.63
N ILE A 317 -15.07 7.00 8.59
CA ILE A 317 -15.13 7.81 7.37
C ILE A 317 -15.55 9.25 7.70
N GLN A 318 -16.59 9.41 8.53
CA GLN A 318 -17.08 10.73 8.94
C GLN A 318 -16.00 11.54 9.67
N ASN A 319 -15.24 10.92 10.58
CA ASN A 319 -14.19 11.57 11.35
C ASN A 319 -13.04 12.03 10.45
N VAL A 320 -12.59 11.15 9.53
CA VAL A 320 -11.52 11.48 8.59
C VAL A 320 -11.91 12.63 7.68
N ILE A 321 -13.11 12.57 7.07
CA ILE A 321 -13.59 13.59 6.14
C ILE A 321 -13.83 14.92 6.86
N ARG A 322 -14.46 14.93 8.04
CA ARG A 322 -14.62 16.17 8.84
C ARG A 322 -13.29 16.81 9.20
N ARG A 323 -12.27 16.00 9.46
CA ARG A 323 -10.92 16.50 9.77
C ARG A 323 -10.25 17.10 8.54
N ARG A 324 -10.25 16.40 7.39
CA ARG A 324 -9.51 16.78 6.17
C ARG A 324 -10.27 17.74 5.26
N TYR A 325 -11.57 17.54 5.01
CA TYR A 325 -12.36 18.34 4.08
C TYR A 325 -13.81 18.53 4.55
N PRO A 326 -14.07 19.43 5.51
CA PRO A 326 -15.40 19.62 6.12
C PRO A 326 -16.45 20.29 5.21
N LEU A 327 -16.11 20.60 3.95
CA LEU A 327 -17.00 21.25 2.99
C LEU A 327 -17.91 20.26 2.24
N VAL A 328 -17.60 18.97 2.28
CA VAL A 328 -18.36 17.93 1.58
C VAL A 328 -19.56 17.46 2.39
N GLU A 329 -20.68 17.23 1.72
CA GLU A 329 -21.86 16.59 2.27
C GLU A 329 -21.68 15.06 2.27
N LEU A 330 -21.95 14.42 3.40
CA LEU A 330 -21.93 12.95 3.51
C LEU A 330 -23.35 12.42 3.58
N ALA A 331 -23.68 11.52 2.66
CA ALA A 331 -24.93 10.77 2.66
C ALA A 331 -24.65 9.29 2.94
N ILE A 332 -25.46 8.67 3.80
CA ILE A 332 -25.40 7.23 4.02
C ILE A 332 -26.45 6.54 3.14
N ALA A 333 -26.02 5.52 2.40
CA ALA A 333 -26.88 4.57 1.70
C ALA A 333 -26.87 3.27 2.53
N PRO A 334 -27.83 3.10 3.46
CA PRO A 334 -27.76 2.04 4.46
C PRO A 334 -27.94 0.67 3.78
N ALA A 335 -26.96 -0.23 3.96
CA ALA A 335 -27.06 -1.60 3.51
C ALA A 335 -26.43 -2.55 4.54
N PRO A 336 -27.02 -3.73 4.80
CA PRO A 336 -26.32 -4.79 5.52
C PRO A 336 -25.08 -5.20 4.72
N VAL A 337 -23.92 -5.24 5.40
CA VAL A 337 -22.62 -5.56 4.79
C VAL A 337 -22.14 -6.99 5.08
N GLN A 338 -23.01 -7.81 5.69
CA GLN A 338 -22.76 -9.20 6.04
C GLN A 338 -24.09 -9.96 6.11
N GLY A 339 -24.05 -11.28 5.88
CA GLY A 339 -25.22 -12.16 5.82
C GLY A 339 -25.74 -12.39 4.40
N GLU A 340 -26.68 -13.32 4.25
CA GLU A 340 -27.21 -13.75 2.92
C GLU A 340 -27.96 -12.64 2.17
N ASP A 341 -28.60 -11.71 2.90
CA ASP A 341 -29.33 -10.58 2.30
C ASP A 341 -28.42 -9.38 1.94
N ALA A 342 -27.11 -9.46 2.21
CA ALA A 342 -26.20 -8.33 2.03
C ALA A 342 -25.97 -7.96 0.57
N ALA A 343 -25.68 -8.94 -0.30
CA ALA A 343 -25.40 -8.68 -1.71
C ALA A 343 -26.53 -7.97 -2.46
N PRO A 344 -27.81 -8.41 -2.40
CA PRO A 344 -28.90 -7.70 -3.08
C PRO A 344 -29.12 -6.29 -2.50
N ALA A 345 -29.00 -6.12 -1.18
CA ALA A 345 -29.17 -4.81 -0.55
C ALA A 345 -28.02 -3.83 -0.88
N ILE A 346 -26.78 -4.30 -0.98
CA ILE A 346 -25.63 -3.50 -1.44
C ILE A 346 -25.85 -3.07 -2.89
N ALA A 347 -26.32 -3.96 -3.76
CA ALA A 347 -26.59 -3.65 -5.16
C ALA A 347 -27.69 -2.58 -5.30
N GLU A 348 -28.78 -2.68 -4.52
CA GLU A 348 -29.85 -1.69 -4.49
C GLU A 348 -29.36 -0.34 -3.95
N ALA A 349 -28.58 -0.34 -2.87
CA ALA A 349 -28.00 0.87 -2.30
C ALA A 349 -27.02 1.57 -3.27
N LEU A 350 -26.25 0.80 -4.04
CA LEU A 350 -25.37 1.31 -5.10
C LEU A 350 -26.16 1.96 -6.24
N GLN A 351 -27.26 1.35 -6.66
CA GLN A 351 -28.14 1.91 -7.69
C GLN A 351 -28.80 3.21 -7.20
N ALA A 352 -29.37 3.21 -6.00
CA ALA A 352 -29.95 4.40 -5.40
C ALA A 352 -28.92 5.54 -5.22
N ALA A 353 -27.68 5.18 -4.83
CA ALA A 353 -26.59 6.13 -4.75
C ALA A 353 -26.21 6.70 -6.12
N GLY A 354 -26.25 5.90 -7.18
CA GLY A 354 -25.95 6.33 -8.55
C GLY A 354 -27.02 7.25 -9.16
N ASP A 355 -28.30 6.89 -9.02
CA ASP A 355 -29.39 7.50 -9.79
C ASP A 355 -30.10 8.65 -9.04
N GLU A 356 -30.25 8.56 -7.71
CA GLU A 356 -31.12 9.44 -6.93
C GLU A 356 -30.38 10.39 -5.98
N SER A 357 -29.12 10.09 -5.65
CA SER A 357 -28.44 10.78 -4.54
C SER A 357 -27.84 12.15 -4.89
N GLY A 358 -27.53 12.38 -6.17
CA GLY A 358 -26.74 13.53 -6.63
C GLY A 358 -25.31 13.55 -6.07
N ALA A 359 -24.77 12.40 -5.65
CA ALA A 359 -23.39 12.28 -5.18
C ALA A 359 -22.38 12.36 -6.34
N ASP A 360 -21.18 12.87 -6.05
CA ASP A 360 -20.07 12.92 -6.99
C ASP A 360 -19.21 11.64 -6.93
N ILE A 361 -19.23 10.93 -5.79
CA ILE A 361 -18.47 9.72 -5.51
C ILE A 361 -19.31 8.78 -4.62
N VAL A 362 -19.19 7.48 -4.84
CA VAL A 362 -19.71 6.44 -3.94
C VAL A 362 -18.56 5.69 -3.28
N ILE A 363 -18.64 5.47 -1.97
CA ILE A 363 -17.73 4.61 -1.23
C ILE A 363 -18.52 3.38 -0.79
N VAL A 364 -18.06 2.19 -1.19
CA VAL A 364 -18.53 0.92 -0.64
C VAL A 364 -17.54 0.49 0.42
N ALA A 365 -17.96 0.42 1.68
CA ALA A 365 -17.03 0.18 2.77
C ALA A 365 -17.54 -0.89 3.74
N ARG A 366 -16.58 -1.65 4.27
CA ARG A 366 -16.80 -2.65 5.32
C ARG A 366 -15.66 -2.57 6.34
N GLY A 367 -15.96 -2.91 7.60
CA GLY A 367 -14.94 -3.12 8.64
C GLY A 367 -14.30 -4.50 8.52
N GLY A 368 -13.35 -4.80 9.41
CA GLY A 368 -12.73 -6.13 9.46
C GLY A 368 -13.73 -7.24 9.80
N GLY A 369 -13.42 -8.46 9.36
CA GLY A 369 -14.14 -9.68 9.71
C GLY A 369 -13.66 -10.89 8.92
N SER A 370 -14.37 -12.02 9.01
CA SER A 370 -13.94 -13.28 8.38
C SER A 370 -14.08 -13.23 6.86
N LEU A 371 -13.43 -14.17 6.16
CA LEU A 371 -13.57 -14.36 4.71
C LEU A 371 -15.02 -14.65 4.30
N GLU A 372 -15.78 -15.33 5.16
CA GLU A 372 -17.20 -15.64 4.94
C GLU A 372 -18.05 -14.37 4.88
N ASP A 373 -17.75 -13.42 5.76
CA ASP A 373 -18.46 -12.14 5.77
C ASP A 373 -18.08 -11.23 4.58
N LEU A 374 -16.95 -11.47 3.89
CA LEU A 374 -16.56 -10.74 2.67
C LEU A 374 -17.31 -11.25 1.43
N TRP A 375 -17.98 -12.40 1.53
CA TRP A 375 -18.55 -13.09 0.38
C TRP A 375 -19.61 -12.26 -0.37
N ALA A 376 -20.39 -11.45 0.34
CA ALA A 376 -21.38 -10.56 -0.26
C ALA A 376 -20.80 -9.61 -1.33
N PHE A 377 -19.52 -9.25 -1.20
CA PHE A 377 -18.80 -8.38 -2.15
C PHE A 377 -18.15 -9.16 -3.31
N ASN A 378 -18.19 -10.48 -3.26
CA ASN A 378 -17.80 -11.37 -4.35
C ASN A 378 -18.98 -11.78 -5.23
N GLU A 379 -20.20 -11.41 -4.89
CA GLU A 379 -21.37 -11.78 -5.67
C GLU A 379 -21.49 -10.98 -6.97
N GLU A 380 -22.02 -11.64 -8.01
CA GLU A 380 -22.21 -11.07 -9.33
C GLU A 380 -23.12 -9.83 -9.32
N ALA A 381 -24.14 -9.82 -8.45
CA ALA A 381 -25.07 -8.70 -8.32
C ALA A 381 -24.35 -7.40 -7.93
N VAL A 382 -23.44 -7.47 -6.95
CA VAL A 382 -22.66 -6.31 -6.50
C VAL A 382 -21.68 -5.87 -7.59
N ALA A 383 -20.98 -6.82 -8.22
CA ALA A 383 -20.07 -6.53 -9.33
C ALA A 383 -20.79 -5.78 -10.46
N ARG A 384 -21.98 -6.24 -10.86
CA ARG A 384 -22.79 -5.59 -11.90
C ARG A 384 -23.35 -4.24 -11.45
N ALA A 385 -23.69 -4.07 -10.18
CA ALA A 385 -24.16 -2.80 -9.65
C ALA A 385 -23.06 -1.73 -9.63
N ILE A 386 -21.84 -2.09 -9.21
CA ILE A 386 -20.67 -1.20 -9.30
C ILE A 386 -20.41 -0.82 -10.75
N PHE A 387 -20.44 -1.81 -11.65
CA PHE A 387 -20.23 -1.60 -13.08
C PHE A 387 -21.25 -0.65 -13.72
N ALA A 388 -22.52 -0.78 -13.34
CA ALA A 388 -23.62 0.01 -13.88
C ALA A 388 -23.72 1.42 -13.28
N CYS A 389 -23.05 1.66 -12.14
CA CYS A 389 -23.10 2.95 -11.46
C CYS A 389 -22.58 4.07 -12.38
N PRO A 390 -23.29 5.20 -12.56
CA PRO A 390 -22.87 6.29 -13.44
C PRO A 390 -21.75 7.16 -12.86
N ILE A 391 -21.53 7.09 -11.55
CA ILE A 391 -20.56 7.88 -10.80
C ILE A 391 -19.38 7.01 -10.31
N PRO A 392 -18.20 7.59 -10.03
CA PRO A 392 -17.04 6.84 -9.58
C PRO A 392 -17.30 6.11 -8.25
N VAL A 393 -16.95 4.82 -8.20
CA VAL A 393 -17.10 3.96 -7.03
C VAL A 393 -15.73 3.59 -6.46
N VAL A 394 -15.57 3.80 -5.15
CA VAL A 394 -14.38 3.42 -4.38
C VAL A 394 -14.71 2.24 -3.50
N SER A 395 -14.00 1.13 -3.67
CA SER A 395 -14.13 -0.04 -2.79
C SER A 395 -13.17 0.05 -1.61
N ALA A 396 -13.67 -0.17 -0.41
CA ALA A 396 -12.95 -0.14 0.85
C ALA A 396 -13.33 -1.35 1.72
N VAL A 397 -13.32 -2.53 1.09
CA VAL A 397 -13.83 -3.79 1.67
C VAL A 397 -12.70 -4.74 2.05
N GLY A 398 -11.71 -4.92 1.18
CA GLY A 398 -10.60 -5.86 1.38
C GLY A 398 -9.43 -5.27 2.18
N HIS A 399 -8.72 -6.13 2.93
CA HIS A 399 -7.40 -5.82 3.50
C HIS A 399 -6.29 -6.05 2.46
N GLU A 400 -5.02 -5.77 2.78
CA GLU A 400 -3.89 -5.91 1.84
C GLU A 400 -3.78 -7.30 1.18
N THR A 401 -4.28 -8.36 1.81
CA THR A 401 -4.21 -9.75 1.31
C THR A 401 -5.47 -10.28 0.65
N ASP A 402 -6.63 -9.67 0.89
CA ASP A 402 -7.94 -10.24 0.56
C ASP A 402 -8.63 -9.40 -0.53
N TYR A 403 -8.39 -9.73 -1.79
CA TYR A 403 -9.01 -9.05 -2.94
C TYR A 403 -10.42 -9.61 -3.20
N THR A 404 -11.40 -8.72 -3.21
CA THR A 404 -12.78 -9.07 -3.59
C THR A 404 -13.06 -8.73 -5.05
N ILE A 405 -14.11 -9.30 -5.63
CA ILE A 405 -14.56 -8.93 -6.98
C ILE A 405 -14.99 -7.45 -7.01
N ALA A 406 -15.64 -6.95 -5.96
CA ALA A 406 -15.96 -5.53 -5.84
C ALA A 406 -14.72 -4.62 -5.97
N ASP A 407 -13.57 -5.02 -5.38
CA ASP A 407 -12.32 -4.27 -5.52
C ASP A 407 -11.76 -4.25 -6.94
N LEU A 408 -12.04 -5.29 -7.73
CA LEU A 408 -11.58 -5.40 -9.12
C LEU A 408 -12.45 -4.59 -10.08
N VAL A 409 -13.76 -4.50 -9.82
CA VAL A 409 -14.69 -3.73 -10.66
C VAL A 409 -14.68 -2.23 -10.32
N ALA A 410 -14.41 -1.87 -9.07
CA ALA A 410 -14.40 -0.48 -8.64
C ALA A 410 -13.38 0.38 -9.40
N ASP A 411 -13.69 1.68 -9.52
CA ASP A 411 -12.82 2.66 -10.17
C ASP A 411 -11.52 2.87 -9.37
N LEU A 412 -11.61 2.79 -8.05
CA LEU A 412 -10.47 2.84 -7.15
C LEU A 412 -10.64 1.88 -5.98
N ARG A 413 -9.57 1.15 -5.66
CA ARG A 413 -9.47 0.33 -4.45
C ARG A 413 -8.76 1.12 -3.34
N ALA A 414 -9.32 1.08 -2.15
CA ALA A 414 -8.71 1.54 -0.92
C ALA A 414 -8.52 0.36 0.06
N PRO A 415 -7.38 0.28 0.76
CA PRO A 415 -7.08 -0.84 1.67
C PRO A 415 -7.87 -0.80 2.98
N THR A 416 -8.43 0.34 3.34
CA THR A 416 -9.27 0.50 4.54
C THR A 416 -10.33 1.58 4.31
N PRO A 417 -11.44 1.57 5.08
CA PRO A 417 -12.43 2.64 5.03
C PRO A 417 -11.85 4.03 5.30
N SER A 418 -10.92 4.15 6.26
CA SER A 418 -10.23 5.41 6.54
C SER A 418 -9.34 5.86 5.37
N ALA A 419 -8.65 4.94 4.71
CA ALA A 419 -7.87 5.26 3.51
C ALA A 419 -8.77 5.68 2.34
N ALA A 420 -9.94 5.05 2.16
CA ALA A 420 -10.91 5.50 1.17
C ALA A 420 -11.32 6.94 1.42
N ALA A 421 -11.68 7.27 2.67
CA ALA A 421 -12.02 8.62 3.09
C ALA A 421 -10.88 9.63 2.83
N GLU A 422 -9.62 9.22 2.95
CA GLU A 422 -8.46 10.06 2.63
C GLU A 422 -8.21 10.25 1.14
N LEU A 423 -8.50 9.24 0.31
CA LEU A 423 -8.27 9.27 -1.13
C LEU A 423 -9.34 10.08 -1.88
N VAL A 424 -10.58 10.08 -1.37
CA VAL A 424 -11.70 10.76 -2.03
C VAL A 424 -11.77 12.27 -1.77
N VAL A 425 -11.05 12.80 -0.77
CA VAL A 425 -11.11 14.23 -0.43
C VAL A 425 -9.72 14.89 -0.38
N PRO A 426 -9.61 16.18 -0.75
CA PRO A 426 -8.37 16.93 -0.62
C PRO A 426 -8.07 17.30 0.84
N ASP A 427 -6.83 17.72 1.12
CA ASP A 427 -6.45 18.18 2.47
C ASP A 427 -6.68 19.69 2.65
N LYS A 428 -7.47 20.09 3.65
CA LYS A 428 -7.69 21.51 3.96
C LYS A 428 -6.39 22.26 4.29
N VAL A 429 -5.40 21.61 4.90
CA VAL A 429 -4.14 22.28 5.28
C VAL A 429 -3.37 22.65 4.02
N GLU A 430 -3.31 21.74 3.05
CA GLU A 430 -2.71 21.99 1.75
C GLU A 430 -3.50 23.04 0.96
N LEU A 431 -4.83 22.99 0.98
CA LEU A 431 -5.68 23.99 0.30
C LEU A 431 -5.51 25.39 0.89
N ILE A 432 -5.43 25.51 2.21
CA ILE A 432 -5.17 26.79 2.88
C ILE A 432 -3.77 27.29 2.53
N ALA A 433 -2.75 26.43 2.59
CA ALA A 433 -1.38 26.79 2.22
C ALA A 433 -1.29 27.26 0.76
N PHE A 434 -1.97 26.56 -0.15
CA PHE A 434 -2.06 26.93 -1.56
C PHE A 434 -2.74 28.29 -1.74
N ALA A 435 -3.89 28.52 -1.10
CA ALA A 435 -4.61 29.79 -1.19
C ALA A 435 -3.80 30.97 -0.64
N LEU A 436 -3.13 30.80 0.49
CA LEU A 436 -2.26 31.82 1.09
C LEU A 436 -1.03 32.11 0.20
N GLY A 437 -0.41 31.07 -0.35
CA GLY A 437 0.72 31.24 -1.29
C GLY A 437 0.31 31.95 -2.58
N ALA A 438 -0.87 31.62 -3.12
CA ALA A 438 -1.45 32.32 -4.27
C ALA A 438 -1.73 33.80 -3.96
N ALA A 439 -2.29 34.10 -2.78
CA ALA A 439 -2.54 35.47 -2.33
C ALA A 439 -1.24 36.29 -2.18
N GLN A 440 -0.20 35.71 -1.57
CA GLN A 440 1.11 36.35 -1.44
C GLN A 440 1.76 36.60 -2.81
N SER A 441 1.67 35.63 -3.72
CA SER A 441 2.20 35.77 -5.08
C SER A 441 1.48 36.87 -5.85
N MET A 442 0.17 37.00 -5.67
CA MET A 442 -0.65 38.04 -6.25
C MET A 442 -0.26 39.43 -5.71
N ASP A 443 -0.13 39.56 -4.39
CA ASP A 443 0.27 40.80 -3.72
C ASP A 443 1.66 41.27 -4.17
N ALA A 444 2.62 40.35 -4.25
CA ALA A 444 3.96 40.63 -4.77
C ALA A 444 3.95 41.02 -6.26
N SER A 445 3.03 40.47 -7.06
CA SER A 445 2.87 40.85 -8.46
C SER A 445 2.26 42.26 -8.60
N ILE A 446 1.20 42.56 -7.84
CA ILE A 446 0.55 43.87 -7.83
C ILE A 446 1.53 44.94 -7.35
N SER A 447 2.23 44.69 -6.24
CA SER A 447 3.22 45.62 -5.69
C SER A 447 4.32 45.94 -6.70
N ARG A 448 4.87 44.92 -7.38
CA ARG A 448 5.89 45.13 -8.43
C ARG A 448 5.36 45.95 -9.60
N GLN A 449 4.13 45.70 -10.05
CA GLN A 449 3.51 46.48 -11.13
C GLN A 449 3.29 47.93 -10.73
N LEU A 450 2.82 48.16 -9.50
CA LEU A 450 2.59 49.50 -8.98
C LEU A 450 3.89 50.28 -8.84
N THR A 451 4.93 49.69 -8.23
CA THR A 451 6.25 50.33 -8.12
C THR A 451 6.83 50.66 -9.50
N SER A 452 6.75 49.72 -10.45
CA SER A 452 7.22 49.95 -11.82
C SER A 452 6.47 51.09 -12.51
N GLY A 453 5.15 51.18 -12.29
CA GLY A 453 4.31 52.26 -12.81
C GLY A 453 4.66 53.63 -12.20
N ILE A 454 4.87 53.68 -10.88
CA ILE A 454 5.29 54.90 -10.17
C ILE A 454 6.66 55.36 -10.65
N ASP A 455 7.62 54.45 -10.81
CA ASP A 455 8.96 54.75 -11.29
C ASP A 455 8.93 55.27 -12.73
N ALA A 456 8.14 54.65 -13.61
CA ALA A 456 7.96 55.09 -14.98
C ALA A 456 7.33 56.50 -15.06
N ALA A 457 6.30 56.77 -14.25
CA ALA A 457 5.67 58.08 -14.17
C ALA A 457 6.66 59.15 -13.66
N SER A 458 7.40 58.84 -12.60
CA SER A 458 8.42 59.73 -12.03
C SER A 458 9.56 60.02 -13.02
N GLN A 459 9.95 59.02 -13.82
CA GLN A 459 10.93 59.21 -14.90
C GLN A 459 10.40 60.12 -16.01
N LEU A 460 9.14 59.94 -16.42
CA LEU A 460 8.50 60.82 -17.41
C LEU A 460 8.38 62.25 -16.89
N GLU A 461 7.99 62.44 -15.63
CA GLU A 461 7.93 63.74 -14.98
C GLU A 461 9.31 64.43 -14.97
N ARG A 462 10.37 63.73 -14.54
CA ARG A 462 11.74 64.25 -14.59
C ARG A 462 12.19 64.59 -16.00
N ARG A 463 11.87 63.74 -16.99
CA ARG A 463 12.18 64.01 -18.40
C ARG A 463 11.45 65.24 -18.91
N LEU A 464 10.18 65.41 -18.56
CA LEU A 464 9.41 66.60 -18.93
C LEU A 464 10.01 67.85 -18.29
N HIS A 465 10.31 67.81 -17.00
CA HIS A 465 10.92 68.93 -16.27
C HIS A 465 12.29 69.31 -16.86
N ASN A 466 13.12 68.33 -17.20
CA ASN A 466 14.44 68.58 -17.79
C ASN A 466 14.38 68.98 -19.27
N ALA A 467 13.32 68.60 -19.99
CA ALA A 467 13.13 68.98 -21.40
C ALA A 467 12.50 70.37 -21.55
N LEU A 468 11.80 70.85 -20.52
CA LEU A 468 11.27 72.20 -20.49
C LEU A 468 12.43 73.19 -20.41
N PRO A 469 12.60 74.08 -21.41
CA PRO A 469 13.61 75.12 -21.32
C PRO A 469 13.26 76.04 -20.17
N ASP A 470 14.27 76.43 -19.39
CA ASP A 470 14.14 77.48 -18.39
C ASP A 470 13.85 78.81 -19.11
N LEU A 471 12.56 79.12 -19.23
CA LEU A 471 12.06 80.28 -19.95
C LEU A 471 12.54 81.58 -19.32
N ASP A 472 12.78 81.61 -18.01
CA ASP A 472 13.27 82.80 -17.31
C ASP A 472 14.74 83.02 -17.61
N MET A 473 15.55 81.96 -17.66
CA MET A 473 16.93 82.05 -18.14
C MET A 473 17.03 82.44 -19.62
N LEU A 474 16.14 81.94 -20.48
CA LEU A 474 16.07 82.37 -21.88
C LEU A 474 15.66 83.84 -22.00
N ARG A 475 14.68 84.30 -21.22
CA ARG A 475 14.28 85.72 -21.16
C ARG A 475 15.44 86.59 -20.70
N LEU A 476 16.12 86.23 -19.62
CA LEU A 476 17.30 86.95 -19.13
C LEU A 476 18.40 87.04 -20.18
N ARG A 477 18.67 85.94 -20.91
CA ARG A 477 19.62 85.93 -22.04
C ARG A 477 19.19 86.86 -23.16
N ILE A 478 17.91 86.86 -23.54
CA ILE A 478 17.38 87.76 -24.56
C ILE A 478 17.51 89.22 -24.11
N ASP A 479 17.14 89.54 -22.87
CA ASP A 479 17.22 90.88 -22.31
C ASP A 479 18.66 91.39 -22.21
N ASP A 480 19.59 90.53 -21.84
CA ASP A 480 21.02 90.84 -21.83
C ASP A 480 21.54 91.11 -23.24
N ARG A 481 21.23 90.23 -24.20
CA ARG A 481 21.62 90.42 -25.61
C ARG A 481 21.01 91.67 -26.24
N LEU A 482 19.75 91.99 -25.93
CA LEU A 482 19.09 93.21 -26.39
C LEU A 482 19.73 94.46 -25.76
N ARG A 483 20.09 94.41 -24.47
CA ARG A 483 20.82 95.50 -23.81
C ARG A 483 22.19 95.72 -24.42
N SER A 484 22.99 94.66 -24.61
CA SER A 484 24.30 94.76 -25.26
C SER A 484 24.19 95.28 -26.69
N ALA A 485 23.23 94.78 -27.48
CA ALA A 485 23.02 95.26 -28.84
C ALA A 485 22.63 96.75 -28.89
N ARG A 486 21.75 97.20 -27.98
CA ARG A 486 21.39 98.62 -27.85
C ARG A 486 22.60 99.47 -27.46
N GLN A 487 23.41 99.03 -26.50
CA GLN A 487 24.62 99.76 -26.09
C GLN A 487 25.62 99.88 -27.24
N MET A 488 25.85 98.79 -27.98
CA MET A 488 26.72 98.80 -29.16
C MET A 488 26.19 99.73 -30.25
N LEU A 489 24.89 99.69 -30.54
CA LEU A 489 24.26 100.58 -31.53
C LEU A 489 24.42 102.05 -31.13
N MET A 490 24.14 102.39 -29.87
CA MET A 490 24.27 103.77 -29.37
C MET A 490 25.72 104.24 -29.42
N HIS A 491 26.68 103.37 -29.10
CA HIS A 491 28.10 103.67 -29.23
C HIS A 491 28.50 103.93 -30.69
N MET A 492 28.07 103.08 -31.63
CA MET A 492 28.34 103.25 -33.05
C MET A 492 27.73 104.53 -33.62
N LEU A 493 26.48 104.84 -33.25
CA LEU A 493 25.81 106.09 -33.62
C LEU A 493 26.58 107.30 -33.10
N ARG A 494 27.05 107.25 -31.85
CA ARG A 494 27.86 108.32 -31.26
C ARG A 494 29.18 108.51 -32.00
N LEU A 495 29.94 107.44 -32.25
CA LEU A 495 31.19 107.51 -33.00
C LEU A 495 30.99 108.07 -34.41
N ASN A 496 29.95 107.63 -35.11
CA ASN A 496 29.62 108.15 -36.43
C ASN A 496 29.21 109.62 -36.37
N SER A 497 28.42 110.02 -35.37
CA SER A 497 28.05 111.43 -35.16
C SER A 497 29.31 112.28 -34.93
N GLU A 498 30.20 111.88 -34.04
CA GLU A 498 31.46 112.57 -33.76
C GLU A 498 32.34 112.66 -35.03
N ARG A 499 32.40 111.58 -35.82
CA ARG A 499 33.13 111.56 -37.10
C ARG A 499 32.53 112.50 -38.13
N THR A 500 31.20 112.53 -38.28
CA THR A 500 30.51 113.45 -39.19
C THR A 500 30.68 114.90 -38.76
N GLN A 501 30.65 115.19 -37.45
CA GLN A 501 30.93 116.52 -36.91
C GLN A 501 32.37 116.93 -37.18
N GLY A 502 33.34 116.03 -36.97
CA GLY A 502 34.75 116.29 -37.28
C GLY A 502 35.00 116.57 -38.77
N LEU A 503 34.35 115.81 -39.66
CA LEU A 503 34.41 116.06 -41.11
C LEU A 503 33.78 117.40 -41.48
N ARG A 504 32.65 117.77 -40.86
CA ARG A 504 32.01 119.06 -41.06
C ARG A 504 32.91 120.21 -40.63
N LEU A 505 33.51 120.15 -39.44
CA LEU A 505 34.43 121.18 -38.97
C LEU A 505 35.67 121.32 -39.86
N ARG A 506 36.19 120.22 -40.41
CA ARG A 506 37.27 120.26 -41.41
C ARG A 506 36.83 120.95 -42.70
N LEU A 507 35.63 120.63 -43.19
CA LEU A 507 35.06 121.28 -44.37
C LEU A 507 34.90 122.79 -44.14
N ASP A 508 34.35 123.17 -42.98
CA ASP A 508 34.16 124.57 -42.58
C ASP A 508 35.52 125.29 -42.47
N SER A 509 36.55 124.64 -41.90
CA SER A 509 37.90 125.25 -41.79
C SER A 509 38.59 125.52 -43.14
N LEU A 510 38.16 124.82 -44.20
CA LEU A 510 38.67 124.99 -45.56
C LEU A 510 37.80 125.95 -46.39
N SER A 511 36.75 126.54 -45.80
CA SER A 511 35.85 127.48 -46.47
C SER A 511 36.56 128.81 -46.75
N PRO A 512 36.75 129.20 -48.03
CA PRO A 512 37.36 130.50 -48.37
C PRO A 512 36.55 131.69 -47.83
N ARG A 513 35.23 131.50 -47.62
CA ARG A 513 34.35 132.53 -47.07
C ARG A 513 34.64 132.83 -45.60
N ASP A 514 35.04 131.83 -44.81
CA ASP A 514 35.39 132.04 -43.40
C ASP A 514 36.73 132.75 -43.26
N THR A 515 37.67 132.50 -44.17
CA THR A 515 38.90 133.29 -44.28
C THR A 515 38.60 134.75 -44.61
N LEU A 516 37.73 135.03 -45.59
CA LEU A 516 37.29 136.40 -45.89
C LEU A 516 36.58 137.07 -44.69
N ARG A 517 35.75 136.32 -43.93
CA ARG A 517 35.04 136.82 -42.72
C ARG A 517 35.96 137.28 -41.61
N ARG A 518 37.17 136.73 -41.51
CA ARG A 518 38.17 137.13 -40.52
C ARG A 518 38.83 138.48 -40.85
N GLY A 519 38.42 139.15 -41.93
CA GLY A 519 38.93 140.46 -42.34
C GLY A 519 40.08 140.38 -43.37
N TYR A 520 40.37 139.17 -43.88
CA TYR A 520 41.27 139.03 -45.03
C TYR A 520 40.52 139.37 -46.32
N ALA A 521 41.25 139.88 -47.30
CA ALA A 521 40.75 140.13 -48.63
C ALA A 521 41.56 139.31 -49.64
N ILE A 522 40.92 138.93 -50.74
CA ILE A 522 41.61 138.36 -51.89
C ILE A 522 41.81 139.50 -52.87
N VAL A 523 43.06 139.88 -53.12
CA VAL A 523 43.40 140.91 -54.10
C VAL A 523 43.56 140.22 -55.45
N GLN A 524 42.88 140.72 -56.47
CA GLN A 524 42.90 140.19 -57.83
C GLN A 524 43.19 141.32 -58.81
N ARG A 525 43.81 141.04 -59.96
CA ARG A 525 43.89 142.04 -61.04
C ARG A 525 42.52 142.25 -61.67
N THR A 526 42.22 143.49 -62.08
CA THR A 526 40.92 143.82 -62.67
C THR A 526 40.74 143.24 -64.09
N ASP A 527 41.81 142.93 -64.81
CA ASP A 527 41.78 142.45 -66.20
C ASP A 527 41.45 140.94 -66.32
N ASP A 528 42.13 140.08 -65.55
CA ASP A 528 42.04 138.62 -65.65
C ASP A 528 41.55 137.93 -64.37
N SER A 529 41.30 138.70 -63.30
CA SER A 529 40.93 138.17 -61.98
C SER A 529 41.97 137.22 -61.35
N SER A 530 43.22 137.22 -61.81
CA SER A 530 44.31 136.47 -61.20
C SER A 530 44.61 136.99 -59.80
N VAL A 531 44.86 136.10 -58.84
CA VAL A 531 45.12 136.46 -57.44
C VAL A 531 46.54 137.03 -57.30
N ILE A 532 46.63 138.21 -56.71
CA ILE A 532 47.88 138.87 -56.37
C ILE A 532 48.22 138.48 -54.94
N SER A 533 49.18 137.57 -54.77
CA SER A 533 49.65 137.10 -53.46
C SER A 533 50.98 137.72 -53.05
N GLU A 534 51.74 138.28 -54.00
CA GLU A 534 53.06 138.86 -53.77
C GLU A 534 53.15 140.30 -54.31
N HIS A 535 53.91 141.16 -53.63
CA HIS A 535 54.01 142.58 -53.98
C HIS A 535 54.65 142.86 -55.35
N THR A 536 55.41 141.91 -55.92
CA THR A 536 56.06 142.01 -57.25
C THR A 536 55.07 141.79 -58.40
N GLN A 537 53.89 141.25 -58.12
CA GLN A 537 52.89 140.90 -59.13
C GLN A 537 51.99 142.08 -59.53
N ALA A 538 52.18 143.24 -58.90
CA ALA A 538 51.50 144.49 -59.26
C ALA A 538 52.51 145.63 -59.37
N SER A 539 52.23 146.60 -60.24
CA SER A 539 53.00 147.84 -60.41
C SER A 539 52.16 149.05 -60.06
N ALA A 540 52.80 150.19 -59.78
CA ALA A 540 52.09 151.45 -59.56
C ALA A 540 51.30 151.85 -60.81
N GLY A 541 50.00 152.12 -60.65
CA GLY A 541 49.02 152.40 -61.70
C GLY A 541 48.13 151.22 -62.08
N ASP A 542 48.42 150.00 -61.59
CA ASP A 542 47.63 148.81 -61.98
C ASP A 542 46.26 148.81 -61.25
N PRO A 543 45.13 148.66 -61.97
CA PRO A 543 43.83 148.47 -61.37
C PRO A 543 43.71 147.07 -60.74
N ILE A 544 43.24 147.03 -59.50
CA ILE A 544 43.05 145.82 -58.70
C ILE A 544 41.65 145.76 -58.09
N ASN A 545 41.12 144.55 -57.95
CA ASN A 545 39.87 144.25 -57.28
C ASN A 545 40.17 143.57 -55.94
N ILE A 546 39.71 144.15 -54.84
CA ILE A 546 39.85 143.62 -53.49
C ILE A 546 38.54 142.95 -53.11
N THR A 547 38.51 141.62 -53.20
CA THR A 547 37.33 140.81 -52.84
C THR A 547 37.28 140.63 -51.33
N LEU A 548 36.21 141.14 -50.73
CA LEU A 548 35.88 141.03 -49.31
C LEU A 548 34.77 139.99 -49.09
N THR A 549 34.39 139.79 -47.82
CA THR A 549 33.32 138.85 -47.44
C THR A 549 32.01 139.09 -48.21
N ASN A 550 31.66 140.35 -48.48
CA ASN A 550 30.37 140.73 -49.04
C ASN A 550 30.48 141.89 -50.06
N GLY A 551 31.50 141.86 -50.92
CA GLY A 551 31.65 142.85 -51.98
C GLY A 551 33.04 142.83 -52.59
N ILE A 552 33.21 143.63 -53.64
CA ILE A 552 34.50 143.85 -54.30
C ILE A 552 34.73 145.35 -54.29
N ILE A 553 35.92 145.77 -53.85
CA ILE A 553 36.36 147.16 -53.93
C ILE A 553 37.33 147.27 -55.10
N GLU A 554 37.01 148.12 -56.07
CA GLU A 554 37.94 148.50 -57.13
C GLU A 554 38.94 149.52 -56.56
N ALA A 555 40.22 149.27 -56.75
CA ALA A 555 41.32 150.09 -56.26
C ALA A 555 42.42 150.17 -57.33
N GLU A 556 43.32 151.13 -57.19
CA GLU A 556 44.50 151.26 -58.05
C GLU A 556 45.74 151.24 -57.18
N VAL A 557 46.77 150.50 -57.60
CA VAL A 557 48.02 150.38 -56.84
C VAL A 557 48.79 151.69 -56.94
N THR A 558 48.94 152.41 -55.83
CA THR A 558 49.68 153.69 -55.83
C THR A 558 51.19 153.50 -55.78
N SER A 559 51.66 152.50 -55.03
CA SER A 559 53.07 152.09 -54.99
C SER A 559 53.20 150.67 -54.45
N THR A 560 54.19 149.93 -54.92
CA THR A 560 54.59 148.65 -54.33
C THR A 560 55.91 148.79 -53.59
N ARG A 561 55.99 148.21 -52.39
CA ARG A 561 57.22 148.18 -51.60
C ARG A 561 57.46 146.76 -51.14
N ASN A 562 58.72 146.34 -51.19
CA ASN A 562 59.14 145.08 -50.60
C ASN A 562 59.14 145.23 -49.07
N GLY A 563 58.25 144.52 -48.39
CA GLY A 563 58.01 144.64 -46.95
C GLY A 563 59.06 143.98 -46.04
N GLN A 564 60.17 143.45 -46.57
CA GLN A 564 61.24 142.91 -45.73
C GLN A 564 62.22 144.00 -45.25
N GLN A 565 61.71 144.90 -44.40
CA GLN A 565 62.43 145.52 -43.28
C GLN A 565 61.45 146.37 -42.44
N GLU A 566 60.58 145.71 -41.69
CA GLU A 566 60.09 146.13 -40.38
C GLU A 566 59.49 144.89 -39.69
N ARG A 567 59.68 144.80 -38.37
CA ARG A 567 59.61 143.59 -37.54
C ARG A 567 58.35 142.74 -37.63
#